data_AF-A0A7G1IAY1-F1
#
_entry.id   AF-A0A7G1IAY1-F1
#
_cell.length_a   1.000
_cell.length_b   1.000
_cell.length_c   1.000
_cell.angle_alpha   90.00
_cell.angle_beta   90.00
_cell.angle_gamma   90.00
#
_symmetry.space_group_name_H-M   'P 1'
#
loop_
_entity.id
_entity.type
_entity.pdbx_description
1 polymer ?
#
loop_
_entity_poly.entity_id
_entity_poly.type
_entity_poly.pdbx_seq_one_letter_code
_entity_poly.pdbx_strand_id
1 'polypeptide(L)'
;MYGFVPSAGAVLAEWGADVVKVEHAVTGDPQRGLRQTGMLRVEGDPNPNIEHANRGKRSIGLDMSVPEGKDVLYELARRSDVFLTSFLPDARQKFGIDVDDIRAVNPSIIYARGSALGPRGDEATKGGYDMTAFWCRAGTAATITPMGYAGMINPPGPAYGDTISGTNLAGGIAAALLKRERTGNRPWSTCRYWAADSGRWATPWP
;
A
#
# COMPACT_ATOMS: atom_id res chain seq x y z
N MET A 1 8.16 -9.78 0.07
CA MET A 1 6.69 -9.80 -0.13
C MET A 1 6.23 -8.37 -0.25
N TYR A 2 5.29 -8.06 -1.14
CA TYR A 2 4.72 -6.72 -1.33
C TYR A 2 3.37 -6.65 -0.59
N GLY A 3 3.40 -6.81 0.73
CA GLY A 3 2.18 -7.03 1.51
C GLY A 3 1.48 -5.74 1.93
N PHE A 4 2.21 -4.64 2.15
CA PHE A 4 1.70 -3.46 2.85
C PHE A 4 0.43 -2.84 2.23
N VAL A 5 0.57 -2.12 1.12
CA VAL A 5 -0.54 -1.40 0.50
C VAL A 5 -1.63 -2.35 -0.05
N PRO A 6 -1.29 -3.51 -0.64
CA PRO A 6 -2.29 -4.50 -0.98
C PRO A 6 -3.11 -4.97 0.23
N SER A 7 -2.52 -5.17 1.41
CA SER A 7 -3.29 -5.57 2.60
C SER A 7 -4.35 -4.53 2.98
N ALA A 8 -4.06 -3.23 2.84
CA ALA A 8 -5.06 -2.18 3.05
C ALA A 8 -6.26 -2.34 2.12
N GLY A 9 -6.02 -2.63 0.83
CA GLY A 9 -7.09 -2.89 -0.12
C GLY A 9 -7.91 -4.14 0.19
N ALA A 10 -7.31 -5.19 0.75
CA ALA A 10 -8.04 -6.39 1.15
C ALA A 10 -8.97 -6.09 2.34
N VAL A 11 -8.48 -5.36 3.34
CA VAL A 11 -9.29 -4.92 4.49
C VAL A 11 -10.45 -4.03 4.03
N LEU A 12 -10.21 -3.08 3.13
CA LEU A 12 -11.28 -2.24 2.57
C LEU A 12 -12.35 -3.07 1.82
N ALA A 13 -11.93 -4.08 1.05
CA ALA A 13 -12.85 -4.97 0.36
C ALA A 13 -13.74 -5.77 1.35
N GLU A 14 -13.15 -6.25 2.45
CA GLU A 14 -13.90 -6.93 3.52
C GLU A 14 -14.87 -6.00 4.26
N TRP A 15 -14.55 -4.71 4.34
CA TRP A 15 -15.45 -3.68 4.87
C TRP A 15 -16.53 -3.24 3.86
N GLY A 16 -16.60 -3.88 2.68
CA GLY A 16 -17.65 -3.66 1.69
C GLY A 16 -17.27 -2.73 0.55
N ALA A 17 -16.02 -2.29 0.43
CA ALA A 17 -15.58 -1.49 -0.71
C ALA A 17 -15.44 -2.36 -1.97
N ASP A 18 -15.83 -1.81 -3.13
CA ASP A 18 -15.49 -2.40 -4.43
C ASP A 18 -14.06 -1.98 -4.81
N VAL A 19 -13.13 -2.93 -4.73
CA VAL A 19 -11.70 -2.66 -4.90
C VAL A 19 -11.21 -3.25 -6.23
N VAL A 20 -10.75 -2.37 -7.12
CA VAL A 20 -10.08 -2.74 -8.37
C VAL A 20 -8.57 -2.59 -8.21
N LYS A 21 -7.85 -3.70 -8.38
CA LYS A 21 -6.39 -3.75 -8.42
C LYS A 21 -5.92 -3.57 -9.86
N VAL A 22 -5.18 -2.50 -10.11
CA VAL A 22 -4.49 -2.25 -11.39
C VAL A 22 -3.12 -2.92 -11.35
N GLU A 23 -2.88 -3.82 -12.29
CA GLU A 23 -1.65 -4.60 -12.39
C GLU A 23 -1.02 -4.45 -13.78
N HIS A 24 0.26 -4.79 -13.92
CA HIS A 24 0.91 -4.75 -15.23
C HIS A 24 0.19 -5.69 -16.22
N ALA A 25 -0.13 -5.20 -17.42
CA ALA A 25 -0.97 -5.90 -18.41
C ALA A 25 -0.51 -7.34 -18.74
N VAL A 26 0.80 -7.55 -18.83
CA VAL A 26 1.38 -8.87 -19.19
C VAL A 26 1.78 -9.68 -17.95
N THR A 27 2.61 -9.12 -17.07
CA THR A 27 3.21 -9.86 -15.95
C THR A 27 2.35 -9.91 -14.68
N GLY A 28 1.33 -9.05 -14.57
CA GLY A 28 0.57 -8.84 -13.35
C GLY A 28 1.43 -8.29 -12.19
N ASP A 29 0.92 -8.40 -10.97
CA ASP A 29 1.66 -8.14 -9.73
C ASP A 29 2.80 -9.15 -9.57
N PRO A 30 4.05 -8.72 -9.30
CA PRO A 30 5.19 -9.61 -9.07
C PRO A 30 4.93 -10.72 -8.01
N GLN A 31 4.04 -10.46 -7.05
CA GLN A 31 3.66 -11.43 -6.02
C GLN A 31 2.89 -12.63 -6.58
N ARG A 32 2.34 -12.56 -7.81
CA ARG A 32 1.78 -13.71 -8.51
C ARG A 32 2.85 -14.77 -8.80
N GLY A 33 4.07 -14.36 -9.13
CA GLY A 33 5.21 -15.26 -9.35
C GLY A 33 5.88 -15.75 -8.06
N LEU A 34 5.54 -15.17 -6.90
CA LEU A 34 6.12 -15.57 -5.62
C LEU A 34 5.49 -16.89 -5.15
N ARG A 35 6.18 -18.00 -5.47
CA ARG A 35 5.78 -19.38 -5.10
C ARG A 35 6.69 -20.01 -4.04
N GLN A 36 7.76 -19.34 -3.65
CA GLN A 36 8.69 -19.83 -2.64
C GLN A 36 9.05 -18.73 -1.65
N THR A 37 8.86 -19.00 -0.36
CA THR A 37 9.19 -18.11 0.74
C THR A 37 10.04 -18.90 1.75
N GLY A 38 11.35 -18.69 1.72
CA GLY A 38 12.29 -19.50 2.50
C GLY A 38 12.27 -20.97 2.06
N MET A 39 12.07 -21.88 3.03
CA MET A 39 11.93 -23.32 2.78
C MET A 39 10.52 -23.73 2.36
N LEU A 40 9.52 -22.83 2.45
CA LEU A 40 8.15 -23.12 2.08
C LEU A 40 7.97 -22.92 0.56
N ARG A 41 7.59 -23.99 -0.14
CA ARG A 41 7.22 -23.97 -1.56
C ARG A 41 5.72 -24.19 -1.70
N VAL A 42 5.08 -23.31 -2.46
CA VAL A 42 3.67 -23.40 -2.82
C VAL A 42 3.57 -24.05 -4.20
N GLU A 43 2.84 -25.15 -4.28
CA GLU A 43 2.52 -25.84 -5.53
C GLU A 43 1.04 -25.68 -5.88
N GLY A 44 0.74 -25.54 -7.17
CA GLY A 44 -0.63 -25.35 -7.66
C GLY A 44 -1.23 -23.98 -7.33
N ASP A 45 -2.56 -23.93 -7.45
CA ASP A 45 -3.40 -22.80 -7.05
C ASP A 45 -4.38 -23.25 -5.94
N PRO A 46 -4.82 -22.33 -5.07
CA PRO A 46 -4.48 -20.90 -5.06
C PRO A 46 -3.10 -20.62 -4.43
N ASN A 47 -2.43 -19.56 -4.88
CA ASN A 47 -1.18 -19.12 -4.26
C ASN A 47 -1.45 -18.23 -3.03
N PRO A 48 -1.21 -18.72 -1.79
CA PRO A 48 -1.50 -17.97 -0.58
C PRO A 48 -0.71 -16.67 -0.50
N ASN A 49 0.45 -16.58 -1.18
CA ASN A 49 1.23 -15.35 -1.21
C ASN A 49 0.45 -14.22 -1.90
N ILE A 50 -0.31 -14.47 -2.96
CA ILE A 50 -1.12 -13.43 -3.61
C ILE A 50 -2.49 -13.27 -2.93
N GLU A 51 -3.13 -14.37 -2.56
CA GLU A 51 -4.50 -14.36 -2.01
C GLU A 51 -4.58 -13.57 -0.69
N HIS A 52 -3.60 -13.75 0.19
CA HIS A 52 -3.61 -13.11 1.51
C HIS A 52 -3.85 -11.60 1.41
N ALA A 53 -3.14 -10.89 0.54
CA ALA A 53 -3.24 -9.44 0.43
C ALA A 53 -4.16 -8.96 -0.71
N ASN A 54 -4.82 -9.86 -1.45
CA ASN A 54 -5.65 -9.49 -2.62
C ASN A 54 -7.05 -10.11 -2.66
N ARG A 55 -7.43 -10.89 -1.64
CA ARG A 55 -8.81 -11.37 -1.45
C ARG A 55 -9.84 -10.25 -1.58
N GLY A 56 -10.99 -10.58 -2.17
CA GLY A 56 -12.12 -9.66 -2.37
C GLY A 56 -11.95 -8.62 -3.48
N LYS A 57 -10.78 -8.51 -4.12
CA LYS A 57 -10.52 -7.52 -5.16
C LYS A 57 -10.84 -8.06 -6.55
N ARG A 58 -11.27 -7.16 -7.43
CA ARG A 58 -11.24 -7.37 -8.89
C ARG A 58 -9.88 -6.93 -9.42
N SER A 59 -9.40 -7.53 -10.49
CA SER A 59 -8.10 -7.22 -11.09
C SER A 59 -8.26 -6.81 -12.55
N ILE A 60 -7.49 -5.81 -12.97
CA ILE A 60 -7.32 -5.45 -14.38
C ILE A 60 -5.83 -5.36 -14.71
N GLY A 61 -5.46 -5.88 -15.87
CA GLY A 61 -4.14 -5.67 -16.46
C GLY A 61 -4.13 -4.37 -17.27
N LEU A 62 -3.18 -3.48 -16.98
CA LEU A 62 -3.06 -2.17 -17.61
C LEU A 62 -1.59 -1.80 -17.83
N ASP A 63 -1.27 -1.27 -19.01
CA ASP A 63 0.02 -0.66 -19.28
C ASP A 63 -0.07 0.86 -19.09
N MET A 64 0.38 1.36 -17.94
CA MET A 64 0.36 2.79 -17.62
C MET A 64 1.47 3.60 -18.31
N SER A 65 2.32 2.96 -19.12
CA SER A 65 3.40 3.65 -19.83
C SER A 65 2.94 4.31 -21.14
N VAL A 66 1.79 3.89 -21.68
CA VAL A 66 1.21 4.45 -22.91
C VAL A 66 0.03 5.39 -22.60
N PRO A 67 -0.26 6.38 -23.46
CA PRO A 67 -1.34 7.35 -23.24
C PRO A 67 -2.71 6.71 -22.99
N GLU A 68 -3.07 5.70 -23.79
CA GLU A 68 -4.36 5.01 -23.72
C GLU A 68 -4.54 4.30 -22.37
N GLY A 69 -3.46 3.74 -21.83
CA GLY A 69 -3.49 3.11 -20.51
C GLY A 69 -3.61 4.12 -19.38
N LYS A 70 -3.01 5.31 -19.53
CA LYS A 70 -3.22 6.42 -18.59
C LYS A 70 -4.66 6.92 -18.62
N ASP A 71 -5.28 7.00 -19.80
CA ASP A 71 -6.68 7.42 -19.94
C ASP A 71 -7.64 6.48 -19.20
N VAL A 72 -7.42 5.16 -19.33
CA VAL A 72 -8.19 4.16 -18.57
C VAL A 72 -7.99 4.32 -17.07
N LEU A 73 -6.75 4.53 -16.61
CA LEU A 73 -6.47 4.76 -15.19
C LEU A 73 -7.19 6.01 -14.66
N TYR A 74 -7.18 7.09 -15.44
CA TYR A 74 -7.84 8.34 -15.06
C TYR A 74 -9.36 8.23 -15.07
N GLU A 75 -9.95 7.44 -15.97
CA GLU A 75 -11.39 7.14 -15.94
C GLU A 75 -11.78 6.34 -14.68
N LEU A 76 -10.94 5.38 -14.27
CA LEU A 76 -11.14 4.68 -13.00
C LEU A 76 -11.02 5.65 -11.82
N ALA A 77 -9.99 6.50 -11.79
CA ALA A 77 -9.79 7.49 -10.73
C ALA A 77 -10.95 8.50 -10.65
N ARG A 78 -11.48 8.95 -11.79
CA ARG A 78 -12.63 9.88 -11.87
C ARG A 78 -13.88 9.35 -11.15
N ARG A 79 -14.05 8.02 -11.14
CA ARG A 79 -15.20 7.34 -10.55
C ARG A 79 -14.93 6.74 -9.18
N SER A 80 -13.70 6.87 -8.67
CA SER A 80 -13.27 6.26 -7.42
C SER A 80 -13.32 7.24 -6.26
N ASP A 81 -13.65 6.74 -5.07
CA ASP A 81 -13.56 7.51 -3.83
C ASP A 81 -12.12 7.63 -3.30
N VAL A 82 -11.30 6.61 -3.58
CA VAL A 82 -9.96 6.45 -3.05
C VAL A 82 -9.01 6.00 -4.15
N PHE A 83 -7.85 6.65 -4.25
CA PHE A 83 -6.71 6.17 -5.04
C PHE A 83 -5.61 5.69 -4.11
N LEU A 84 -5.13 4.47 -4.30
CA LEU A 84 -4.20 3.80 -3.38
C LEU A 84 -2.94 3.35 -4.11
N THR A 85 -1.76 3.76 -3.63
CA THR A 85 -0.47 3.41 -4.27
C THR A 85 0.67 3.15 -3.28
N SER A 86 1.62 2.29 -3.68
CA SER A 86 2.91 2.09 -3.01
C SER A 86 4.10 2.47 -3.87
N PHE A 87 3.88 3.03 -5.06
CA PHE A 87 4.98 3.43 -5.95
C PHE A 87 5.86 4.50 -5.30
N LEU A 88 7.17 4.39 -5.52
CA LEU A 88 8.15 5.40 -5.12
C LEU A 88 7.93 6.72 -5.89
N PRO A 89 8.41 7.87 -5.36
CA PRO A 89 8.20 9.18 -5.97
C PRO A 89 8.49 9.25 -7.47
N ASP A 90 9.65 8.79 -7.90
CA ASP A 90 10.08 8.86 -9.31
C ASP A 90 9.15 8.04 -10.22
N ALA A 91 8.70 6.87 -9.76
CA ALA A 91 7.75 6.05 -10.49
C ALA A 91 6.37 6.74 -10.60
N ARG A 92 5.90 7.41 -9.53
CA ARG A 92 4.63 8.14 -9.58
C ARG A 92 4.68 9.31 -10.56
N GLN A 93 5.77 10.08 -10.53
CA GLN A 93 5.97 11.17 -11.48
C GLN A 93 6.05 10.66 -12.92
N LYS A 94 6.82 9.58 -13.17
CA LYS A 94 6.94 8.96 -14.48
C LYS A 94 5.58 8.49 -15.04
N PHE A 95 4.76 7.86 -14.20
CA PHE A 95 3.45 7.37 -14.61
C PHE A 95 2.36 8.45 -14.63
N GLY A 96 2.59 9.63 -14.05
CA GLY A 96 1.58 10.68 -13.93
C GLY A 96 0.49 10.27 -12.93
N ILE A 97 0.88 9.77 -11.77
CA ILE A 97 -0.05 9.29 -10.73
C ILE A 97 0.25 9.90 -9.37
N ASP A 98 0.95 11.04 -9.32
CA ASP A 98 1.09 11.76 -8.05
C ASP A 98 -0.21 12.48 -7.69
N VAL A 99 -0.23 13.09 -6.51
CA VAL A 99 -1.44 13.67 -5.91
C VAL A 99 -2.14 14.66 -6.85
N ASP A 100 -1.36 15.52 -7.51
CA ASP A 100 -1.91 16.58 -8.35
C ASP A 100 -2.47 16.02 -9.67
N ASP A 101 -1.83 15.01 -10.26
CA ASP A 101 -2.30 14.34 -11.47
C ASP A 101 -3.67 13.71 -11.25
N ILE A 102 -3.81 12.95 -10.15
CA ILE A 102 -5.05 12.26 -9.81
C ILE A 102 -6.15 13.25 -9.38
N ARG A 103 -5.79 14.34 -8.69
CA ARG A 103 -6.76 15.39 -8.32
C ARG A 103 -7.19 16.26 -9.48
N ALA A 104 -6.39 16.39 -10.53
CA ALA A 104 -6.79 17.10 -11.75
C ALA A 104 -8.03 16.46 -12.40
N VAL A 105 -8.17 15.13 -12.30
CA VAL A 105 -9.35 14.40 -12.82
C VAL A 105 -10.43 14.14 -11.77
N ASN A 106 -10.07 14.12 -10.48
CA ASN A 106 -11.01 13.95 -9.38
C ASN A 106 -10.61 14.76 -8.13
N PRO A 107 -11.12 16.00 -7.97
CA PRO A 107 -10.75 16.86 -6.84
C PRO A 107 -11.17 16.35 -5.45
N SER A 108 -12.17 15.46 -5.37
CA SER A 108 -12.72 14.93 -4.11
C SER A 108 -12.11 13.59 -3.68
N ILE A 109 -11.19 13.04 -4.48
CA ILE A 109 -10.58 11.74 -4.23
C ILE A 109 -9.67 11.77 -3.00
N ILE A 110 -9.76 10.72 -2.19
CA ILE A 110 -8.79 10.48 -1.12
C ILE A 110 -7.58 9.81 -1.75
N TYR A 111 -6.46 10.53 -1.76
CA TYR A 111 -5.19 9.99 -2.21
C TYR A 111 -4.47 9.34 -1.03
N ALA A 112 -4.30 8.03 -1.09
CA ALA A 112 -3.65 7.22 -0.08
C ALA A 112 -2.35 6.62 -0.61
N ARG A 113 -1.25 6.77 0.14
CA ARG A 113 0.02 6.13 -0.21
C ARG A 113 0.72 5.48 0.96
N GLY A 114 1.25 4.29 0.72
CA GLY A 114 2.15 3.57 1.63
C GLY A 114 3.59 3.70 1.17
N SER A 115 4.51 3.91 2.11
CA SER A 115 5.97 3.88 1.87
C SER A 115 6.68 3.18 3.02
N ALA A 116 7.88 2.66 2.81
CA ALA A 116 8.62 1.99 3.89
C ALA A 116 9.14 2.99 4.93
N LEU A 117 9.76 4.09 4.46
CA LEU A 117 10.52 5.04 5.29
C LEU A 117 9.86 6.43 5.41
N GLY A 118 8.65 6.58 4.89
CA GLY A 118 7.92 7.84 4.94
C GLY A 118 8.31 8.83 3.84
N PRO A 119 7.61 9.98 3.77
CA PRO A 119 7.75 10.94 2.66
C PRO A 119 8.76 12.07 2.91
N ARG A 120 9.48 12.07 4.03
CA ARG A 120 10.39 13.16 4.45
C ARG A 120 11.76 12.60 4.83
N GLY A 121 12.78 13.45 4.75
CA GLY A 121 14.17 13.11 5.06
C GLY A 121 14.91 12.47 3.89
N ASP A 122 16.19 12.21 4.09
CA ASP A 122 17.15 11.80 3.04
C ASP A 122 16.82 10.46 2.37
N GLU A 123 15.95 9.67 3.00
CA GLU A 123 15.55 8.34 2.52
C GLU A 123 14.11 8.28 1.98
N ALA A 124 13.45 9.44 1.79
CA ALA A 124 12.08 9.51 1.29
C ALA A 124 11.89 8.89 -0.11
N THR A 125 12.97 8.76 -0.88
CA THR A 125 12.98 8.13 -2.22
C THR A 125 13.42 6.67 -2.19
N LYS A 126 13.84 6.14 -1.03
CA LYS A 126 14.32 4.75 -0.92
C LYS A 126 13.17 3.77 -0.73
N GLY A 127 13.23 2.68 -1.48
CA GLY A 127 12.41 1.50 -1.23
C GLY A 127 12.77 0.82 0.09
N GLY A 128 11.85 0.02 0.60
CA GLY A 128 12.09 -0.82 1.78
C GLY A 128 11.09 -1.96 1.83
N TYR A 129 11.45 -2.97 2.61
CA TYR A 129 10.62 -4.16 2.82
C TYR A 129 10.35 -4.32 4.31
N ASP A 130 9.34 -5.11 4.63
CA ASP A 130 8.94 -5.45 6.00
C ASP A 130 10.14 -5.75 6.93
N MET A 131 10.99 -6.70 6.54
CA MET A 131 12.16 -7.09 7.31
C MET A 131 13.12 -5.93 7.59
N THR A 132 13.43 -5.12 6.57
CA THR A 132 14.46 -4.08 6.71
C THR A 132 13.90 -2.82 7.35
N ALA A 133 12.73 -2.35 6.93
CA ALA A 133 12.15 -1.10 7.37
C ALA A 133 11.38 -1.23 8.69
N PHE A 134 10.46 -2.19 8.77
CA PHE A 134 9.64 -2.39 9.96
C PHE A 134 10.40 -3.19 11.02
N TRP A 135 10.77 -4.44 10.70
CA TRP A 135 11.28 -5.37 11.70
C TRP A 135 12.59 -4.89 12.32
N CYS A 136 13.58 -4.57 11.49
CA CYS A 136 14.89 -4.12 11.96
C CYS A 136 14.89 -2.62 12.32
N ARG A 137 14.65 -1.75 11.32
CA ARG A 137 14.92 -0.31 11.48
C ARG A 137 13.93 0.45 12.35
N ALA A 138 12.68 0.00 12.47
CA ALA A 138 11.72 0.59 13.40
C ALA A 138 11.96 0.19 14.86
N GLY A 139 12.96 -0.68 15.11
CA GLY A 139 13.33 -1.13 16.45
C GLY A 139 12.46 -2.26 16.99
N THR A 140 11.46 -2.75 16.26
CA THR A 140 10.58 -3.86 16.72
C THR A 140 11.38 -5.07 17.14
N ALA A 141 12.32 -5.51 16.30
CA ALA A 141 13.11 -6.68 16.64
C ALA A 141 14.07 -6.41 17.80
N ALA A 142 14.65 -5.22 17.87
CA ALA A 142 15.54 -4.83 18.96
C ALA A 142 14.83 -4.78 20.32
N THR A 143 13.56 -4.38 20.35
CA THR A 143 12.79 -4.27 21.60
C THR A 143 12.27 -5.60 22.13
N ILE A 144 12.02 -6.58 21.25
CA ILE A 144 11.47 -7.88 21.65
C ILE A 144 12.52 -9.00 21.70
N THR A 145 13.71 -8.82 21.10
CA THR A 145 14.77 -9.83 21.13
C THR A 145 15.31 -9.94 22.56
N PRO A 146 15.27 -11.12 23.20
CA PRO A 146 15.79 -11.30 24.55
C PRO A 146 17.28 -11.00 24.65
N MET A 147 17.71 -10.44 25.79
CA MET A 147 19.13 -10.23 26.09
C MET A 147 19.89 -11.55 26.03
N GLY A 148 21.04 -11.55 25.36
CA GLY A 148 21.88 -12.75 25.18
C GLY A 148 21.45 -13.67 24.04
N TYR A 149 20.37 -13.35 23.30
CA TYR A 149 20.02 -14.08 22.09
C TYR A 149 21.06 -13.83 20.99
N ALA A 150 21.54 -14.90 20.34
CA ALA A 150 22.49 -14.78 19.25
C ALA A 150 21.79 -14.23 18.00
N GLY A 151 22.08 -12.97 17.65
CA GLY A 151 21.46 -12.29 16.52
C GLY A 151 20.12 -11.65 16.88
N MET A 152 19.11 -11.88 16.06
CA MET A 152 17.81 -11.22 16.15
C MET A 152 16.71 -12.26 16.03
N ILE A 153 15.63 -12.12 16.81
CA ILE A 153 14.47 -13.00 16.64
C ILE A 153 13.79 -12.75 15.29
N ASN A 154 13.32 -13.82 14.66
CA ASN A 154 12.55 -13.73 13.42
C ASN A 154 11.14 -13.18 13.67
N PRO A 155 10.54 -12.50 12.68
CA PRO A 155 9.13 -12.11 12.78
C PRO A 155 8.22 -13.33 12.95
N PRO A 156 7.06 -13.17 13.64
CA PRO A 156 6.10 -14.27 13.84
C PRO A 156 5.55 -14.87 12.54
N GLY A 157 5.60 -14.12 11.43
CA GLY A 157 5.17 -14.57 10.12
C GLY A 157 5.64 -13.64 9.00
N PRO A 158 5.46 -14.04 7.73
CA PRO A 158 5.79 -13.19 6.59
C PRO A 158 4.92 -11.93 6.58
N ALA A 159 5.49 -10.80 6.13
CA ALA A 159 4.77 -9.53 6.00
C ALA A 159 4.11 -9.06 7.31
N TYR A 160 4.77 -9.29 8.45
CA TYR A 160 4.22 -8.99 9.77
C TYR A 160 3.90 -7.51 9.94
N GLY A 161 4.87 -6.64 9.67
CA GLY A 161 4.68 -5.20 9.71
C GLY A 161 3.88 -4.66 8.54
N ASP A 162 4.03 -5.25 7.36
CA ASP A 162 3.25 -4.96 6.16
C ASP A 162 1.74 -5.07 6.43
N THR A 163 1.28 -6.17 7.03
CA THR A 163 -0.15 -6.42 7.31
C THR A 163 -0.71 -5.51 8.40
N ILE A 164 0.06 -5.27 9.46
CA ILE A 164 -0.29 -4.30 10.53
C ILE A 164 -0.41 -2.90 9.92
N SER A 165 0.60 -2.47 9.17
CA SER A 165 0.61 -1.17 8.51
C SER A 165 -0.52 -1.04 7.50
N GLY A 166 -0.83 -2.11 6.77
CA GLY A 166 -1.94 -2.18 5.82
C GLY A 166 -3.29 -1.94 6.49
N THR A 167 -3.53 -2.59 7.63
CA THR A 167 -4.74 -2.37 8.45
C THR A 167 -4.83 -0.92 8.92
N ASN A 168 -3.72 -0.34 9.37
CA ASN A 168 -3.71 1.06 9.82
C ASN A 168 -3.94 2.04 8.65
N LEU A 169 -3.42 1.74 7.46
CA LEU A 169 -3.68 2.53 6.26
C LEU A 169 -5.16 2.46 5.85
N ALA A 170 -5.79 1.27 5.91
CA ALA A 170 -7.23 1.12 5.69
C ALA A 170 -8.04 1.93 6.72
N GLY A 171 -7.68 1.89 8.00
CA GLY A 171 -8.29 2.71 9.04
C GLY A 171 -8.15 4.22 8.79
N GLY A 172 -6.97 4.66 8.33
CA GLY A 172 -6.75 6.05 7.93
C GLY A 172 -7.61 6.48 6.73
N ILE A 173 -7.81 5.59 5.76
CA ILE A 173 -8.71 5.81 4.62
C ILE A 173 -10.17 5.93 5.09
N ALA A 174 -10.63 5.00 5.94
CA ALA A 174 -11.98 5.05 6.50
C ALA A 174 -12.24 6.33 7.31
N ALA A 175 -11.26 6.76 8.13
CA ALA A 175 -11.35 8.01 8.87
C ALA A 175 -11.41 9.23 7.95
N ALA A 176 -10.66 9.24 6.85
CA ALA A 176 -10.71 10.30 5.85
C ALA A 176 -12.06 10.34 5.11
N LEU A 177 -12.62 9.18 4.77
CA LEU A 177 -13.96 9.07 4.17
C LEU A 177 -15.04 9.64 5.13
N LEU A 178 -15.01 9.23 6.40
CA LEU A 178 -15.92 9.75 7.44
C LEU A 178 -15.76 11.26 7.64
N LYS A 179 -14.53 11.77 7.62
CA LYS A 179 -14.28 13.22 7.71
C LYS A 179 -14.86 13.95 6.50
N ARG A 180 -14.70 13.41 5.28
CA ARG A 180 -15.25 13.98 4.05
C ARG A 180 -16.77 14.10 4.11
N GLU A 181 -17.44 13.06 4.60
CA GLU A 181 -18.87 13.02 4.82
C GLU A 181 -19.33 14.08 5.85
N ARG A 182 -18.66 14.18 6.99
CA ARG A 182 -19.03 15.11 8.07
C ARG A 182 -18.73 16.58 7.77
N THR A 183 -17.77 16.88 6.91
CA THR A 183 -17.29 18.25 6.66
C THR A 183 -17.79 18.87 5.36
N GLY A 184 -18.63 18.16 4.61
CA GLY A 184 -19.25 18.66 3.39
C GLY A 184 -18.27 18.80 2.22
N ASN A 185 -17.41 17.79 2.02
CA ASN A 185 -16.55 17.71 0.83
C ASN A 185 -15.53 18.85 0.68
N ARG A 186 -15.01 19.39 1.79
CA ARG A 186 -13.82 20.24 1.70
C ARG A 186 -12.69 19.40 1.08
N PRO A 187 -11.85 19.99 0.20
CA PRO A 187 -10.72 19.25 -0.34
C PRO A 187 -9.75 18.91 0.82
N TRP A 188 -8.64 18.23 0.55
CA TRP A 188 -7.59 17.96 1.56
C TRP A 188 -7.88 16.80 2.53
N SER A 189 -7.83 15.57 2.01
CA SER A 189 -7.32 14.42 2.78
C SER A 189 -6.32 13.65 1.93
N THR A 190 -5.03 13.80 2.22
CA THR A 190 -3.99 12.89 1.71
C THR A 190 -3.61 11.97 2.85
N CYS A 191 -3.96 10.68 2.75
CA CYS A 191 -3.57 9.69 3.76
C CYS A 191 -2.17 9.19 3.44
N ARG A 192 -1.20 9.49 4.30
CA ARG A 192 0.16 9.00 4.18
C ARG A 192 0.42 8.05 5.35
N TYR A 193 0.82 6.83 5.04
CA TYR A 193 1.19 5.84 6.05
C TYR A 193 2.55 5.25 5.69
N TRP A 194 3.34 4.89 6.70
CA TRP A 194 4.61 4.25 6.45
C TRP A 194 4.92 3.15 7.45
N ALA A 195 5.57 2.10 6.94
CA ALA A 195 5.78 0.87 7.69
C ALA A 195 6.66 1.10 8.92
N ALA A 196 7.71 1.92 8.80
CA ALA A 196 8.64 2.16 9.91
C ALA A 196 8.06 2.93 11.11
N ASP A 197 6.82 3.42 11.04
CA ASP A 197 6.20 4.23 12.11
C ASP A 197 4.73 3.85 12.29
N SER A 198 4.45 2.55 12.22
CA SER A 198 3.13 1.93 12.38
C SER A 198 2.51 2.23 13.76
N GLY A 199 2.15 3.49 13.97
CA GLY A 199 1.85 4.10 15.27
C GLY A 199 1.65 5.63 15.23
N ARG A 200 2.05 6.34 14.17
CA ARG A 200 1.75 7.79 14.05
C ARG A 200 0.60 8.08 13.09
N TRP A 201 -0.47 8.61 13.67
CA TRP A 201 -1.74 8.90 13.02
C TRP A 201 -1.65 10.12 12.09
N ALA A 202 -2.48 10.08 11.05
CA ALA A 202 -2.63 11.15 10.07
C ALA A 202 -2.94 12.49 10.74
N THR A 203 -2.05 13.47 10.60
CA THR A 203 -2.45 14.88 10.67
C THR A 203 -2.77 15.36 9.25
N PRO A 204 -3.90 16.07 9.05
CA PRO A 204 -4.03 16.92 7.88
C PRO A 204 -2.92 17.97 7.98
N TRP A 205 -2.05 18.04 6.98
CA TRP A 205 -1.27 19.25 6.78
C TRP A 205 -2.16 20.30 6.11
N PRO A 206 -2.01 21.59 6.44
CA PRO A 206 -2.55 22.67 5.63
C PRO A 206 -2.00 22.62 4.19
#